data_AF-A0A6I2A9V1-F1
#
_entry.id   AF-A0A6I2A9V1-F1
#
_cell.length_a   1.000
_cell.length_b   1.000
_cell.length_c   1.000
_cell.angle_alpha   90.00
_cell.angle_beta   90.00
_cell.angle_gamma   90.00
#
_symmetry.space_group_name_H-M   'P 1'
#
loop_
_entity.id
_entity.type
_entity.pdbx_description
1 polymer ?
#
loop_
_entity_poly.entity_id
_entity_poly.type
_entity_poly.pdbx_seq_one_letter_code
_entity_poly.pdbx_strand_id
1 'polypeptide(L)' 'MADEKDKLTIVMFSGDLDHALAGFSLATTAASMGMEVSMFFTYWGLNIIKKMRVKSEAKA' A
#
# COMPACT_ATOMS: atom_id res chain seq x y z
N MET A 1 8.75 2.18 -31.02
CA MET A 1 9.51 1.88 -29.80
C MET A 1 8.46 1.56 -28.75
N ALA A 2 8.52 0.38 -28.13
CA ALA A 2 7.52 0.00 -27.14
C ALA A 2 7.57 1.03 -26.00
N ASP A 3 6.42 1.66 -25.71
CA ASP A 3 6.21 2.55 -24.58
C ASP A 3 6.73 1.87 -23.31
N GLU A 4 7.92 2.26 -22.86
CA GLU A 4 8.48 1.79 -21.60
C GLU A 4 7.70 2.51 -20.50
N LYS A 5 6.63 1.88 -20.01
CA LYS A 5 5.85 2.44 -18.90
C LYS A 5 6.76 2.57 -17.70
N ASP A 6 6.91 3.80 -17.21
CA ASP A 6 7.66 4.08 -16.00
C ASP A 6 7.13 3.24 -14.84
N LYS A 7 8.04 2.75 -13.98
CA LYS A 7 7.71 1.84 -12.87
C LYS A 7 8.07 2.46 -11.54
N LEU A 8 7.16 2.35 -10.57
CA LEU A 8 7.40 2.75 -9.18
C LEU A 8 7.27 1.54 -8.26
N THR A 9 8.35 1.20 -7.54
CA THR A 9 8.33 0.18 -6.50
C THR A 9 8.49 0.82 -5.13
N ILE A 10 7.56 0.55 -4.21
CA ILE A 10 7.58 1.07 -2.84
C ILE A 10 7.69 -0.10 -1.85
N VAL A 11 8.68 -0.04 -0.96
CA VAL A 11 8.84 -1.01 0.13
C VAL A 11 8.28 -0.40 1.42
N MET A 12 7.17 -0.96 1.90
CA MET A 12 6.48 -0.52 3.11
C MET A 12 6.98 -1.32 4.31
N PHE A 13 7.98 -0.75 5.02
CA PHE A 13 8.58 -1.36 6.22
C PHE A 13 7.92 -0.91 7.53
N SER A 14 7.61 0.40 7.65
CA SER A 14 6.96 0.95 8.84
C SER A 14 5.46 0.64 8.87
N GLY A 15 4.91 0.47 10.07
CA GLY A 15 3.47 0.36 10.32
C GLY A 15 2.81 1.68 10.74
N ASP A 16 3.56 2.79 10.78
CA ASP A 16 3.04 4.09 11.18
C ASP A 16 2.10 4.67 10.11
N LEU A 17 1.08 5.39 10.58
CA LEU A 17 0.01 5.90 9.74
C LEU A 17 0.49 6.94 8.72
N ASP A 18 1.41 7.81 9.09
CA ASP A 18 1.98 8.86 8.25
C ASP A 18 2.81 8.28 7.10
N HIS A 19 3.67 7.28 7.38
CA HIS A 19 4.40 6.54 6.36
C HIS A 19 3.46 5.80 5.40
N ALA A 20 2.41 5.17 5.93
CA ALA A 20 1.39 4.50 5.12
C ALA A 20 0.71 5.49 4.17
N LEU A 21 0.25 6.64 4.69
CA LEU A 21 -0.39 7.70 3.92
C LEU A 21 0.51 8.26 2.83
N ALA A 22 1.77 8.54 3.15
CA ALA A 22 2.75 9.00 2.16
C ALA A 22 2.96 7.97 1.04
N GLY A 23 3.17 6.70 1.41
CA GLY A 23 3.36 5.61 0.44
C GLY A 23 2.16 5.40 -0.48
N PHE A 24 0.94 5.39 0.06
CA PHE A 24 -0.28 5.27 -0.75
C PHE A 24 -0.54 6.51 -1.62
N SER A 25 -0.21 7.71 -1.15
CA SER A 25 -0.36 8.94 -1.93
C SER A 25 0.56 8.94 -3.16
N LEU A 26 1.83 8.55 -2.96
CA LEU A 26 2.79 8.40 -4.07
C LEU A 26 2.36 7.31 -5.04
N ALA A 27 1.95 6.14 -4.54
CA ALA A 27 1.45 5.05 -5.36
C ALA A 27 0.24 5.48 -6.21
N THR A 28 -0.70 6.21 -5.62
CA THR A 28 -1.89 6.71 -6.32
C THR A 28 -1.53 7.73 -7.39
N THR A 29 -0.61 8.65 -7.07
CA THR A 29 -0.14 9.67 -8.01
C THR A 29 0.55 9.02 -9.20
N ALA A 30 1.47 8.08 -8.97
CA ALA A 30 2.15 7.33 -10.03
C ALA A 30 1.18 6.51 -10.88
N ALA A 31 0.23 5.81 -10.24
CA ALA A 31 -0.81 5.07 -10.96
C ALA A 31 -1.67 6.01 -11.84
N SER A 32 -1.99 7.22 -11.36
CA SER A 32 -2.75 8.22 -12.13
C SER A 32 -1.97 8.76 -13.34
N MET A 33 -0.64 8.75 -13.28
CA MET A 33 0.25 9.10 -14.40
C MET A 33 0.46 7.95 -15.38
N GLY A 34 -0.18 6.79 -15.18
CA GLY A 34 -0.06 5.61 -16.05
C GLY A 34 1.17 4.73 -15.77
N MET A 35 1.87 4.98 -14.67
CA MET A 35 3.03 4.19 -14.24
C MET A 35 2.59 2.81 -13.72
N GLU A 36 3.45 1.81 -13.87
CA GLU A 36 3.28 0.50 -13.22
C GLU A 36 3.73 0.59 -11.76
N VAL A 37 2.80 0.45 -10.82
CA VAL A 37 3.09 0.58 -9.39
C VAL A 37 3.10 -0.78 -8.70
N SER A 38 4.19 -1.07 -7.99
CA SER A 38 4.34 -2.26 -7.14
C SER A 38 4.60 -1.85 -5.69
N MET A 39 3.79 -2.35 -4.76
CA MET A 39 3.98 -2.10 -3.33
C MET A 39 4.30 -3.42 -2.62
N PHE A 40 5.44 -3.46 -1.93
CA PHE A 40 5.87 -4.62 -1.13
C PHE A 40 5.77 -4.30 0.35
N PHE A 41 4.83 -4.94 1.04
CA PHE A 41 4.62 -4.78 2.48
C PHE A 41 5.43 -5.84 3.24
N THR A 42 6.25 -5.40 4.20
CA THR A 42 7.11 -6.28 4.98
C THR A 42 7.23 -5.80 6.43
N TYR A 43 7.61 -6.71 7.33
CA TYR A 43 7.71 -6.47 8.79
C TYR A 43 6.45 -5.80 9.36
N TRP A 44 6.61 -4.65 10.03
CA TRP A 44 5.52 -3.89 10.64
C TRP A 44 4.57 -3.30 9.61
N GLY A 45 5.02 -3.09 8.36
CA GLY A 45 4.18 -2.66 7.26
C GLY A 45 3.07 -3.66 6.90
N LEU A 46 3.22 -4.94 7.24
CA LEU A 46 2.12 -5.92 7.10
C LEU A 46 0.89 -5.57 7.93
N ASN A 47 1.04 -4.83 9.04
CA ASN A 47 -0.09 -4.41 9.85
C ASN A 47 -0.98 -3.40 9.12
N ILE A 48 -0.44 -2.63 8.17
CA ILE A 48 -1.20 -1.65 7.38
C ILE A 48 -2.31 -2.33 6.57
N ILE A 49 -2.03 -3.50 5.99
CA ILE A 49 -2.95 -4.25 5.13
C ILE A 49 -3.72 -5.35 5.89
N LYS A 50 -3.54 -5.43 7.21
CA LYS A 50 -4.14 -6.48 8.02
C LYS A 50 -5.65 -6.25 8.15
N LYS A 51 -6.45 -7.19 7.62
CA LYS A 51 -7.91 -7.16 7.75
C LYS A 51 -8.33 -7.22 9.22
N MET A 52 -9.00 -6.19 9.72
CA MET A 52 -9.63 -6.23 11.04
C MET A 52 -10.82 -7.19 10.99
N ARG A 53 -10.73 -8.32 11.69
CA ARG A 53 -11.90 -9.15 11.99
C ARG A 53 -12.66 -8.45 13.11
N VAL A 54 -13.68 -7.67 12.75
CA VAL A 54 -14.69 -7.25 13.72
C VAL A 54 -15.35 -8.54 14.19
N LYS A 55 -15.06 -8.96 15.43
CA LYS A 55 -15.88 -9.99 16.09
C LYS A 55 -17.27 -9.39 16.18
N SER A 56 -18.19 -9.86 15.34
CA SER A 56 -19.60 -9.70 15.61
C SER A 56 -19.81 -10.35 16.98
N GLU A 57 -20.02 -9.53 18.00
CA GLU A 57 -20.50 -10.02 19.28
C GLU A 57 -21.87 -10.66 18.99
N ALA A 58 -21.88 -11.97 18.80
CA ALA A 58 -23.09 -12.76 18.95
C ALA A 58 -23.49 -12.60 20.41
N LYS A 59 -24.39 -11.64 20.65
CA LYS A 59 -25.01 -11.37 21.93
C LYS A 59 -25.69 -12.66 22.37
N ALA A 60 -25.11 -13.32 23.38
CA ALA A 60 -25.69 -14.47 24.07
C ALA A 60 -26.92 -14.04 24.87
#